data_AF-A0DJ65-F1
#
_entry.id   AF-A0DJ65-F1
#
_cell.length_a   1.000
_cell.length_b   1.000
_cell.length_c   1.000
_cell.angle_alpha   90.00
_cell.angle_beta   90.00
_cell.angle_gamma   90.00
#
_symmetry.space_group_name_H-M   'P 1'
#
loop_
_entity.id
_entity.type
_entity.pdbx_description
1 polymer ?
#
loop_
_entity_poly.entity_id
_entity_poly.type
_entity_poly.pdbx_seq_one_letter_code
_entity_poly.pdbx_strand_id
1 'polypeptide(L)'
;MKDANDEYLVYDKNKISFEFLPENLNQGVTCKPPRSFGILSTNNGIGISNQTLRIENDDIISFNVFVLQMDEKNTNINLQTEVISDDDKLKPKSEILFRLSQQCPQRDHLTSQNYWTPIHIQVSLNEVNQQTHELIEFAIIFSCDKSYRDITFDWSLPILLVISTILIAFLAKYTRILSFSWKTNGKDFQGFEINNTIILIYILLYAGGATIVLATDFLDFIRYLFIIIACTIGTLAIFFVSSELACLMKANSFLRKYYIVFSSIISLLIGIPYYFYKPWYLSDIISLAFIVLIVKFFRLKNFKFASFLMISNVLLDSTLALIIHYTQVESYNTTVLQFLNCPLELQLPLISLQFNKNCAWISLFSQAVPGLLLSLAYRIDKTKRTFTYGLQGFLSLIIAEGLWVLATVSVKHSIPETIFTYPILLGTLTLNSLRRAEFNSFWFGDYLTDQSFQRLRGDSLIDAKAPDLLFNVDIIPDSKVQPTDL
;
A
#
# COMPACT_ATOMS: atom_id res chain seq x y z
N MET A 1 6.97 38.99 -17.61
CA MET A 1 7.87 37.95 -17.04
C MET A 1 7.41 37.74 -15.62
N LYS A 2 6.77 36.59 -15.34
CA LYS A 2 6.52 36.15 -13.96
C LYS A 2 7.76 35.35 -13.59
N ASP A 3 8.38 35.73 -12.48
CA ASP A 3 9.64 35.17 -12.00
C ASP A 3 9.57 33.64 -11.94
N ALA A 4 10.65 33.01 -12.39
CA ALA A 4 10.89 31.60 -12.15
C ALA A 4 10.89 31.38 -10.63
N ASN A 5 10.28 30.30 -10.14
CA ASN A 5 10.37 29.94 -8.74
C ASN A 5 11.85 29.68 -8.42
N ASP A 6 12.51 30.64 -7.76
CA ASP A 6 13.86 30.45 -7.24
C ASP A 6 13.80 29.37 -6.14
N GLU A 7 14.60 28.31 -6.30
CA GLU A 7 14.77 27.28 -5.30
C GLU A 7 16.01 27.61 -4.45
N TYR A 8 15.79 27.76 -3.15
CA TYR A 8 16.83 28.10 -2.18
C TYR A 8 17.45 26.82 -1.60
N LEU A 9 18.66 26.90 -1.08
CA LEU A 9 19.37 25.88 -0.30
C LEU A 9 20.17 26.63 0.75
N VAL A 10 19.74 26.60 2.00
CA VAL A 10 20.44 27.28 3.10
C VAL A 10 21.31 26.26 3.81
N TYR A 11 22.62 26.48 3.78
CA TYR A 11 23.63 25.67 4.45
C TYR A 11 24.00 26.31 5.80
N ASP A 12 23.73 25.58 6.87
CA ASP A 12 24.21 25.84 8.24
C ASP A 12 24.77 24.51 8.78
N LYS A 13 26.02 24.53 9.25
CA LYS A 13 26.77 23.37 9.77
C LYS A 13 26.01 22.57 10.83
N ASN A 14 25.08 23.21 11.54
CA ASN A 14 24.25 22.57 12.57
C ASN A 14 22.82 22.30 12.12
N LYS A 15 22.41 22.84 10.96
CA LYS A 15 21.04 22.83 10.48
C LYS A 15 20.98 23.21 9.01
N ILE A 16 21.34 22.30 8.10
CA ILE A 16 21.02 22.48 6.67
C ILE A 16 19.52 22.77 6.62
N SER A 17 19.14 24.03 6.38
CA SER A 17 17.77 24.49 6.47
C SER A 17 17.13 24.45 5.09
N PHE A 18 17.35 23.31 4.44
CA PHE A 18 16.32 22.56 3.75
C PHE A 18 16.22 21.22 4.47
N GLU A 19 15.03 20.85 4.92
CA GLU A 19 14.78 19.50 5.47
C GLU A 19 14.76 18.48 4.30
N PHE A 20 15.85 18.43 3.53
CA PHE A 20 16.22 17.33 2.67
C PHE A 20 17.15 16.45 3.49
N LEU A 21 16.58 15.43 4.13
CA LEU A 21 17.36 14.34 4.71
C LEU A 21 18.23 13.73 3.61
N PRO A 22 19.55 13.93 3.61
CA PRO A 22 20.47 13.24 2.72
C PRO A 22 20.76 11.89 3.37
N GLU A 23 19.76 11.00 3.43
CA GLU A 23 20.03 9.61 3.75
C GLU A 23 20.47 8.93 2.47
N ASN A 24 21.79 8.78 2.33
CA ASN A 24 22.52 7.84 1.47
C ASN A 24 21.66 7.09 0.43
N LEU A 25 21.86 7.36 -0.86
CA LEU A 25 21.27 6.62 -1.99
C LEU A 25 21.60 5.10 -2.01
N ASN A 26 22.43 4.62 -1.09
CA ASN A 26 22.65 3.20 -0.84
C ASN A 26 21.77 2.59 0.28
N GLN A 27 20.81 3.32 0.86
CA GLN A 27 19.89 2.80 1.87
C GLN A 27 18.42 3.05 1.51
N GLY A 28 17.80 2.00 0.97
CA GLY A 28 16.38 1.70 1.16
C GLY A 28 15.42 2.68 0.51
N VAL A 29 15.11 2.44 -0.77
CA VAL A 29 13.85 2.78 -1.45
C VAL A 29 12.82 3.29 -0.46
N THR A 30 12.57 4.60 -0.32
CA THR A 30 11.39 5.05 0.41
C THR A 30 10.32 5.40 -0.61
N CYS A 31 9.14 4.79 -0.48
CA CYS A 31 7.96 5.13 -1.28
C CYS A 31 7.33 6.47 -0.87
N LYS A 32 8.01 7.24 -0.01
CA LYS A 32 7.66 8.63 0.17
C LYS A 32 7.96 9.32 -1.16
N PRO A 33 7.01 10.08 -1.74
CA PRO A 33 7.40 11.06 -2.74
C PRO A 33 8.48 11.91 -2.06
N PRO A 34 9.68 12.01 -2.63
CA PRO A 34 10.72 12.81 -2.02
C PRO A 34 10.10 14.18 -1.85
N ARG A 35 10.23 14.74 -0.64
CA ARG A 35 9.87 16.13 -0.40
C ARG A 35 10.69 17.10 -1.27
N SER A 36 11.60 16.58 -2.11
CA SER A 36 12.79 17.21 -2.65
C SER A 36 12.96 17.12 -4.16
N PHE A 37 12.00 16.63 -4.94
CA PHE A 37 12.04 16.92 -6.37
C PHE A 37 11.45 18.31 -6.60
N GLY A 38 12.34 19.29 -6.73
CA GLY A 38 12.03 20.49 -7.49
C GLY A 38 11.64 20.05 -8.90
N ILE A 39 10.35 20.17 -9.25
CA ILE A 39 9.90 19.89 -10.61
C ILE A 39 10.11 21.17 -11.41
N LEU A 40 11.22 21.18 -12.13
CA LEU A 40 11.57 22.29 -13.00
C LEU A 40 10.96 22.00 -14.36
N SER A 41 10.05 22.86 -14.82
CA SER A 41 9.56 22.76 -16.19
C SER A 41 9.42 24.12 -16.85
N THR A 42 9.78 24.11 -18.13
CA THR A 42 9.59 25.21 -19.06
C THR A 42 8.20 25.14 -19.67
N ASN A 43 7.52 26.28 -19.72
CA ASN A 43 6.26 26.41 -20.46
C ASN A 43 6.49 26.75 -21.94
N ASN A 44 7.73 27.07 -22.34
CA ASN A 44 8.07 27.49 -23.70
C ASN A 44 8.87 26.38 -24.37
N GLY A 45 8.25 25.69 -25.34
CA GLY A 45 8.80 24.53 -26.08
C GLY A 45 10.04 24.80 -26.93
N ILE A 46 10.65 25.97 -26.81
CA ILE A 46 12.00 26.31 -27.25
C ILE A 46 12.51 27.34 -26.24
N GLY A 47 13.47 26.96 -25.41
CA GLY A 47 14.01 27.88 -24.41
C GLY A 47 15.05 27.20 -23.54
N ILE A 48 16.12 27.93 -23.27
CA ILE A 48 17.00 27.61 -22.15
C ILE A 48 16.16 27.86 -20.89
N SER A 49 15.88 26.79 -20.14
CA SER A 49 15.40 26.99 -18.78
C SER A 49 16.58 27.44 -17.96
N ASN A 50 16.54 28.65 -17.41
CA ASN A 50 17.50 29.06 -16.40
C ASN A 50 16.84 28.83 -15.05
N GLN A 51 17.48 27.99 -14.25
CA GLN A 51 17.08 27.68 -12.89
C GLN A 51 18.24 28.04 -11.98
N THR A 52 17.96 28.85 -10.97
CA THR A 52 18.93 29.40 -10.03
C THR A 52 18.85 28.59 -8.74
N LEU A 53 19.82 27.70 -8.53
CA LEU A 53 20.04 27.06 -7.25
C LEU A 53 20.81 28.04 -6.36
N ARG A 54 20.26 28.45 -5.23
CA ARG A 54 20.95 29.39 -4.32
C ARG A 54 21.47 28.65 -3.11
N ILE A 55 22.79 28.52 -2.95
CA ILE A 55 23.42 27.98 -1.74
C ILE A 55 23.86 29.14 -0.85
N GLU A 56 23.22 29.33 0.31
CA GLU A 56 23.57 30.36 1.29
C GLU A 56 24.41 29.74 2.41
N ASN A 57 25.54 30.36 2.77
CA ASN A 57 26.40 29.91 3.86
C ASN A 57 26.21 30.77 5.10
N ASP A 58 25.52 30.23 6.10
CA ASP A 58 25.33 30.91 7.38
C ASP A 58 26.51 30.72 8.35
N ASP A 59 27.49 29.87 7.99
CA ASP A 59 28.64 29.58 8.83
C ASP A 59 29.74 30.63 8.74
N ILE A 60 30.62 30.63 9.75
CA ILE A 60 31.79 31.52 9.85
C ILE A 60 32.97 31.00 8.98
N ILE A 61 32.81 29.86 8.31
CA ILE A 61 33.87 29.15 7.59
C ILE A 61 33.64 29.26 6.08
N SER A 62 34.72 29.39 5.31
CA SER A 62 34.65 29.38 3.85
C SER A 62 34.80 27.98 3.26
N PHE A 63 34.01 27.67 2.23
CA PHE A 63 34.05 26.39 1.52
C PHE A 63 34.43 26.57 0.04
N ASN A 64 35.20 25.64 -0.51
CA ASN A 64 35.27 25.45 -1.96
C ASN A 64 34.11 24.55 -2.37
N VAL A 65 33.33 24.96 -3.38
CA VAL A 65 32.14 24.24 -3.80
C VAL A 65 32.39 23.63 -5.18
N PHE A 66 32.39 22.31 -5.26
CA PHE A 66 32.44 21.61 -6.56
C PHE A 66 31.08 21.00 -6.84
N VAL A 67 30.56 21.27 -8.03
CA VAL A 67 29.29 20.69 -8.49
C VAL A 67 29.60 19.67 -9.57
N LEU A 68 29.38 18.40 -9.25
CA LEU A 68 29.46 17.31 -10.21
C LEU A 68 28.04 16.97 -10.65
N GLN A 69 27.83 17.03 -11.97
CA GLN A 69 26.62 16.56 -12.60
C GLN A 69 26.84 15.14 -13.09
N MET A 70 25.96 14.22 -12.70
CA MET A 70 25.86 12.90 -13.32
C MET A 70 24.52 12.82 -14.04
N ASP A 71 24.58 12.57 -15.35
CA ASP A 71 23.39 12.26 -16.14
C ASP A 71 23.42 10.77 -16.48
N GLU A 72 22.39 10.04 -16.09
CA GLU A 72 22.26 8.61 -16.41
C GLU A 72 22.03 8.39 -17.91
N LYS A 73 21.42 9.38 -18.58
CA LYS A 73 21.23 9.36 -20.02
C LYS A 73 22.30 10.28 -20.60
N ASN A 74 22.95 9.93 -21.68
CA ASN A 74 23.99 10.78 -22.29
C ASN A 74 23.36 12.02 -22.98
N THR A 75 22.54 12.80 -22.27
CA THR A 75 21.88 13.99 -22.81
C THR A 75 22.82 15.17 -22.66
N ASN A 76 22.91 15.99 -23.71
CA ASN A 76 23.79 17.17 -23.74
C ASN A 76 23.24 18.26 -22.79
N ILE A 77 23.34 18.02 -21.48
CA ILE A 77 23.05 19.02 -20.47
C ILE A 77 24.31 19.86 -20.32
N ASN A 78 24.20 21.13 -20.71
CA ASN A 78 25.30 22.08 -20.58
C ASN A 78 25.12 22.82 -19.25
N LEU A 79 25.80 22.35 -18.21
CA LEU A 79 25.87 23.06 -16.94
C LEU A 79 26.67 24.36 -17.16
N GLN A 80 26.02 25.51 -17.05
CA GLN A 80 26.72 26.79 -16.98
C GLN A 80 26.73 27.27 -15.54
N THR A 81 27.77 26.89 -14.82
CA THR A 81 28.03 27.36 -13.47
C THR A 81 28.43 28.84 -13.52
N GLU A 82 27.46 29.73 -13.38
CA GLU A 82 27.75 31.15 -13.18
C GLU A 82 27.84 31.43 -11.68
N VAL A 83 29.02 31.23 -11.11
CA VAL A 83 29.30 31.56 -9.71
C VAL A 83 29.30 33.09 -9.59
N ILE A 84 28.27 33.67 -8.98
CA ILE A 84 28.17 35.13 -8.71
C ILE A 84 29.03 35.54 -7.48
N SER A 85 30.10 34.80 -7.20
CA SER A 85 31.07 35.10 -6.14
C SER A 85 32.44 35.30 -6.79
N ASP A 86 33.09 36.43 -6.50
CA ASP A 86 34.33 36.88 -7.14
C ASP A 86 35.53 35.91 -7.00
N ASP A 87 35.44 34.82 -6.21
CA ASP A 87 36.60 34.00 -5.82
C ASP A 87 36.38 32.45 -5.81
N ASP A 88 35.30 31.89 -6.38
CA ASP A 88 34.93 30.44 -6.26
C ASP A 88 34.84 29.91 -4.81
N LYS A 89 34.83 30.82 -3.84
CA LYS A 89 34.77 30.56 -2.41
C LYS A 89 33.43 31.03 -1.87
N LEU A 90 32.76 30.14 -1.15
CA LEU A 90 31.55 30.45 -0.41
C LEU A 90 31.98 31.10 0.91
N LYS A 91 32.06 32.43 0.95
CA LYS A 91 32.40 33.21 2.16
C LYS A 91 31.26 33.13 3.20
N PRO A 92 31.53 33.41 4.48
CA PRO A 92 30.50 33.54 5.50
C PRO A 92 29.43 34.56 5.10
N LYS A 93 28.16 34.22 5.28
CA LYS A 93 26.99 35.04 4.90
C LYS A 93 26.98 35.44 3.43
N SER A 94 27.52 34.59 2.57
CA SER A 94 27.49 34.77 1.12
C SER A 94 26.74 33.64 0.47
N GLU A 95 26.31 33.88 -0.77
CA GLU A 95 25.56 32.95 -1.57
C GLU A 95 26.32 32.58 -2.83
N ILE A 96 26.17 31.33 -3.28
CA ILE A 96 26.52 30.93 -4.64
C ILE A 96 25.24 30.55 -5.37
N LEU A 97 25.06 31.16 -6.53
CA LEU A 97 23.98 30.84 -7.44
C LEU A 97 24.52 29.88 -8.50
N PHE A 98 23.83 28.76 -8.72
CA PHE A 98 24.13 27.85 -9.82
C PHE A 98 23.03 27.96 -10.86
N ARG A 99 23.39 28.24 -12.12
CA ARG A 99 22.45 28.25 -13.23
C ARG A 99 22.44 26.89 -13.93
N LEU A 100 21.37 26.15 -13.72
CA LEU A 100 21.10 24.92 -14.45
C LEU A 100 20.44 25.28 -15.77
N SER A 101 21.07 24.90 -16.88
CA SER A 101 20.61 25.17 -18.24
C SER A 101 20.47 23.85 -19.00
N GLN A 102 19.26 23.52 -19.44
CA GLN A 102 19.00 22.34 -20.25
C GLN A 102 18.28 22.72 -21.53
N GLN A 103 18.77 22.21 -22.66
CA GLN A 103 18.13 22.38 -23.96
C GLN A 103 17.11 21.26 -24.15
N CYS A 104 15.85 21.65 -24.34
CA CYS A 104 14.79 20.72 -24.70
C CYS A 104 14.75 20.48 -26.20
N PRO A 105 14.51 19.22 -26.64
CA PRO A 105 14.18 18.96 -28.03
C PRO A 105 12.87 19.66 -28.39
N GLN A 106 12.69 19.96 -29.68
CA GLN A 106 11.43 20.54 -30.17
C GLN A 106 10.25 19.63 -29.83
N ARG A 107 9.07 20.22 -29.62
CA ARG A 107 7.87 19.51 -29.15
C ARG A 107 7.51 18.30 -30.01
N ASP A 108 7.71 18.39 -31.31
CA ASP A 108 7.41 17.32 -32.28
C ASP A 108 8.39 16.14 -32.21
N HIS A 109 9.51 16.30 -31.49
CA HIS A 109 10.55 15.29 -31.29
C HIS A 109 10.65 14.83 -29.82
N LEU A 110 9.68 15.20 -28.97
CA LEU A 110 9.58 14.68 -27.61
C LEU A 110 9.17 13.20 -27.66
N THR A 111 9.96 12.38 -26.98
CA THR A 111 9.81 10.94 -26.78
C THR A 111 9.89 10.64 -25.29
N SER A 112 9.42 9.47 -24.86
CA SER A 112 9.56 8.96 -23.49
C SER A 112 10.99 9.02 -22.95
N GLN A 113 11.98 8.93 -23.85
CA GLN A 113 13.39 8.87 -23.47
C GLN A 113 14.00 10.26 -23.20
N ASN A 114 13.51 11.32 -23.84
CA ASN A 114 14.14 12.66 -23.85
C ASN A 114 13.26 13.78 -23.26
N TYR A 115 12.03 13.50 -22.82
CA TYR A 115 11.14 14.55 -22.29
C TYR A 115 11.51 15.00 -20.86
N TRP A 116 12.19 14.15 -20.11
CA TRP A 116 12.67 14.42 -18.77
C TRP A 116 14.00 13.72 -18.54
N THR A 117 14.79 14.34 -17.68
CA THR A 117 16.07 13.78 -17.25
C THR A 117 16.22 14.00 -15.75
N PRO A 118 16.55 12.95 -14.98
CA PRO A 118 17.03 13.14 -13.62
C PRO A 118 18.44 13.74 -13.68
N ILE A 119 18.62 14.88 -13.04
CA ILE A 119 19.91 15.55 -12.91
C ILE A 119 20.42 15.26 -11.50
N HIS A 120 21.46 14.43 -11.39
CA HIS A 120 22.13 14.21 -10.11
C HIS A 120 23.16 15.31 -9.90
N ILE A 121 23.05 15.99 -8.77
CA ILE A 121 23.90 17.10 -8.39
C ILE A 121 24.60 16.69 -7.09
N GLN A 122 25.92 16.50 -7.19
CA GLN A 122 26.77 16.33 -6.02
C GLN A 122 27.51 17.63 -5.77
N VAL A 123 27.29 18.20 -4.59
CA VAL A 123 27.95 19.40 -4.11
C VAL A 123 28.99 18.96 -3.08
N SER A 124 30.27 19.00 -3.43
CA SER A 124 31.34 18.76 -2.44
C SER A 124 31.79 20.10 -1.86
N LEU A 125 31.66 20.23 -0.54
CA LEU A 125 32.15 21.34 0.25
C LEU A 125 33.50 20.96 0.86
N ASN A 126 34.55 21.64 0.42
CA ASN A 126 35.89 21.46 0.98
C ASN A 126 36.21 22.66 1.87
N GLU A 127 36.38 22.42 3.16
CA GLU A 127 36.83 23.46 4.08
C GLU A 127 38.24 23.93 3.71
N VAL A 128 38.46 25.25 3.59
CA VAL A 128 39.73 25.81 3.06
C VAL A 128 40.98 25.39 3.85
N ASN A 129 40.82 24.94 5.11
CA ASN A 129 41.92 24.57 6.01
C ASN A 129 41.85 23.12 6.55
N GLN A 130 40.87 22.30 6.15
CA GLN A 130 40.72 20.92 6.63
C GLN A 130 40.52 19.94 5.46
N GLN A 131 40.99 18.70 5.61
CA GLN A 131 40.75 17.62 4.64
C GLN A 131 39.34 17.00 4.79
N THR A 132 38.43 17.67 5.50
CA THR A 132 37.04 17.25 5.63
C THR A 132 36.29 17.60 4.35
N HIS A 133 35.82 16.56 3.68
CA HIS A 133 34.97 16.65 2.51
C HIS A 133 33.54 16.36 2.95
N GLU A 134 32.69 17.39 2.97
CA GLU A 134 31.25 17.18 3.11
C GLU A 134 30.65 17.09 1.72
N LEU A 135 29.92 16.01 1.46
CA LEU A 135 29.31 15.74 0.16
C LEU A 135 27.80 15.79 0.33
N ILE A 136 27.19 16.76 -0.33
CA ILE A 136 25.73 16.94 -0.37
C ILE A 136 25.27 16.41 -1.73
N GLU A 137 24.48 15.34 -1.73
CA GLU A 137 23.86 14.80 -2.94
C GLU A 137 22.38 15.13 -2.98
N PHE A 138 21.91 15.61 -4.11
CA PHE A 138 20.48 15.69 -4.41
C PHE A 138 20.24 15.43 -5.89
N ALA A 139 18.99 15.11 -6.22
CA ALA A 139 18.56 14.88 -7.58
C ALA A 139 17.41 15.81 -7.90
N ILE A 140 17.45 16.42 -9.08
CA ILE A 140 16.39 17.28 -9.61
C ILE A 140 15.80 16.58 -10.83
N ILE A 141 14.49 16.64 -10.99
CA ILE A 141 13.85 16.16 -12.22
C ILE A 141 13.54 17.37 -13.11
N PHE A 142 14.21 17.41 -14.25
CA PHE A 142 13.91 18.40 -15.28
C PHE A 142 12.91 17.84 -16.28
N SER A 143 11.86 18.58 -16.60
CA SER A 143 10.87 18.21 -17.63
C SER A 143 10.72 19.31 -18.69
N CYS A 144 10.75 18.90 -19.95
CA CYS A 144 10.64 19.77 -21.10
C CYS A 144 9.21 20.24 -21.41
N ASP A 145 8.20 19.52 -20.95
CA ASP A 145 6.80 19.90 -21.11
C ASP A 145 5.99 19.40 -19.90
N LYS A 146 5.48 20.33 -19.09
CA LYS A 146 4.58 20.06 -17.96
C LYS A 146 3.34 19.26 -18.36
N SER A 147 2.89 19.41 -19.60
CA SER A 147 1.71 18.73 -20.13
C SER A 147 2.01 17.33 -20.68
N TYR A 148 3.28 17.00 -20.91
CA TYR A 148 3.68 15.68 -21.38
C TYR A 148 3.63 14.67 -20.22
N ARG A 149 2.71 13.71 -20.32
CA ARG A 149 2.61 12.58 -19.41
C ARG A 149 3.09 11.34 -20.14
N ASP A 150 4.22 10.82 -19.72
CA ASP A 150 4.70 9.56 -20.28
C ASP A 150 3.95 8.39 -19.67
N ILE A 151 3.77 7.38 -20.51
CA ILE A 151 3.22 6.10 -20.10
C ILE A 151 4.34 5.08 -20.21
N THR A 152 5.18 5.05 -19.19
CA THR A 152 6.16 3.97 -19.02
C THR A 152 5.49 2.82 -18.28
N PHE A 153 5.61 1.63 -18.85
CA PHE A 153 5.25 0.40 -18.15
C PHE A 153 6.35 0.03 -17.15
N ASP A 154 5.96 -0.38 -15.94
CA ASP A 154 6.88 -0.93 -14.96
C ASP A 154 6.38 -2.27 -14.43
N TRP A 155 7.32 -3.20 -14.20
CA TRP A 155 7.00 -4.55 -13.75
C TRP A 155 6.63 -4.64 -12.26
N SER A 156 6.93 -3.62 -11.45
CA SER A 156 6.59 -3.62 -10.02
C SER A 156 5.09 -3.76 -9.79
N LEU A 157 4.24 -3.09 -10.59
CA LEU A 157 2.78 -3.17 -10.44
C LEU A 157 2.24 -4.58 -10.73
N PRO A 158 2.56 -5.23 -11.87
CA PRO A 158 2.20 -6.64 -12.10
C PRO A 158 2.71 -7.59 -11.01
N ILE A 159 3.96 -7.42 -10.55
CA ILE A 159 4.53 -8.27 -9.49
C ILE A 159 3.72 -8.11 -8.20
N LEU A 160 3.42 -6.87 -7.82
CA LEU A 160 2.63 -6.54 -6.64
C LEU A 160 1.23 -7.15 -6.71
N LEU A 161 0.54 -7.03 -7.86
CA LEU A 161 -0.77 -7.63 -8.12
C LEU A 161 -0.75 -9.16 -8.01
N VAL A 162 0.24 -9.82 -8.61
CA VAL A 162 0.35 -11.29 -8.54
C VAL A 162 0.52 -11.75 -7.10
N ILE A 163 1.39 -11.07 -6.34
CA ILE A 163 1.63 -11.40 -4.92
C ILE A 163 0.38 -11.15 -4.08
N SER A 164 -0.28 -9.99 -4.25
CA SER A 164 -1.49 -9.64 -3.49
C SER A 164 -2.63 -10.60 -3.80
N THR A 165 -2.85 -10.94 -5.06
CA THR A 165 -3.92 -11.85 -5.49
C THR A 165 -3.72 -13.27 -4.99
N ILE A 166 -2.49 -13.80 -5.02
CA ILE A 166 -2.18 -15.11 -4.42
C ILE A 166 -2.45 -15.09 -2.91
N LEU A 167 -2.01 -14.03 -2.23
CA LEU A 167 -2.20 -13.89 -0.80
C LEU A 167 -3.69 -13.79 -0.44
N ILE A 168 -4.47 -12.99 -1.15
CA ILE A 168 -5.91 -12.84 -0.92
C ILE A 168 -6.65 -14.14 -1.18
N ALA A 169 -6.30 -14.87 -2.24
CA ALA A 169 -6.86 -16.18 -2.51
C ALA A 169 -6.58 -17.17 -1.37
N PHE A 170 -5.35 -17.15 -0.83
CA PHE A 170 -4.99 -17.92 0.35
C PHE A 170 -5.81 -17.49 1.57
N LEU A 171 -5.91 -16.20 1.86
CA LEU A 171 -6.65 -15.66 3.01
C LEU A 171 -8.15 -15.97 2.92
N ALA A 172 -8.74 -15.81 1.75
CA ALA A 172 -10.14 -16.13 1.46
C ALA A 172 -10.48 -17.61 1.72
N LYS A 173 -9.51 -18.51 1.54
CA LYS A 173 -9.65 -19.94 1.86
C LYS A 173 -9.63 -20.19 3.37
N TYR A 174 -8.87 -19.42 4.14
CA TYR A 174 -8.65 -19.60 5.58
C TYR A 174 -9.34 -18.54 6.46
N THR A 175 -10.65 -18.40 6.30
CA THR A 175 -11.45 -17.33 6.93
C THR A 175 -11.91 -17.64 8.36
N ARG A 176 -11.60 -18.81 8.92
CA ARG A 176 -11.98 -19.15 10.30
C ARG A 176 -11.06 -18.41 11.27
N ILE A 177 -11.66 -17.76 12.26
CA ILE A 177 -10.94 -17.15 13.38
C ILE A 177 -10.61 -18.27 14.38
N LEU A 178 -9.33 -18.41 14.72
CA LEU A 178 -8.80 -19.44 15.63
C LEU A 178 -8.36 -18.88 16.98
N SER A 179 -7.94 -17.61 17.01
CA SER A 179 -7.36 -16.94 18.18
C SER A 179 -8.40 -16.56 19.23
N PHE A 180 -9.61 -16.18 18.81
CA PHE A 180 -10.70 -15.82 19.72
C PHE A 180 -11.68 -16.97 19.91
N SER A 181 -11.69 -17.56 21.11
CA SER A 181 -12.75 -18.49 21.54
C SER A 181 -13.86 -17.77 22.31
N TRP A 182 -14.29 -16.59 21.83
CA TRP A 182 -15.41 -15.90 22.46
C TRP A 182 -16.71 -16.60 22.03
N LYS A 183 -17.44 -17.18 23.00
CA LYS A 183 -18.76 -17.74 22.75
C LYS A 183 -19.85 -16.69 22.98
N THR A 184 -20.65 -16.43 21.95
CA THR A 184 -21.87 -15.61 22.04
C THR A 184 -23.06 -16.53 21.75
N ASN A 185 -24.02 -16.62 22.67
CA ASN A 185 -25.17 -17.52 22.56
C ASN A 185 -24.79 -18.99 22.29
N GLY A 186 -23.72 -19.46 22.94
CA GLY A 186 -23.19 -20.83 22.79
C GLY A 186 -22.41 -21.09 21.50
N LYS A 187 -22.27 -20.10 20.61
CA LYS A 187 -21.54 -20.22 19.34
C LYS A 187 -20.25 -19.44 19.37
N ASP A 188 -19.20 -19.98 18.78
CA ASP A 188 -17.94 -19.26 18.62
C ASP A 188 -18.16 -18.04 17.72
N PHE A 189 -17.64 -16.88 18.14
CA PHE A 189 -17.61 -15.68 17.32
C PHE A 189 -16.79 -15.94 16.05
N GLN A 190 -17.39 -15.70 14.89
CA GLN A 190 -16.77 -15.95 13.60
C GLN A 190 -16.83 -14.71 12.69
N GLY A 191 -16.79 -13.51 13.29
CA GLY A 191 -16.85 -12.24 12.58
C GLY A 191 -18.24 -11.60 12.51
N PHE A 192 -18.26 -10.34 12.11
CA PHE A 192 -19.44 -9.51 11.84
C PHE A 192 -20.01 -9.80 10.46
N GLU A 193 -21.32 -10.06 10.40
CA GLU A 193 -22.04 -10.19 9.14
C GLU A 193 -22.28 -8.79 8.54
N ILE A 194 -21.79 -8.57 7.31
CA ILE A 194 -22.00 -7.32 6.59
C ILE A 194 -23.49 -7.21 6.23
N ASN A 195 -24.15 -6.21 6.82
CA ASN A 195 -25.53 -5.84 6.55
C ASN A 195 -25.59 -4.45 5.88
N ASN A 196 -26.79 -4.00 5.52
CA ASN A 196 -26.98 -2.68 4.91
C ASN A 196 -26.45 -1.53 5.77
N THR A 197 -26.54 -1.64 7.10
CA THR A 197 -26.05 -0.61 8.03
C THR A 197 -24.53 -0.46 7.94
N ILE A 198 -23.79 -1.57 7.95
CA ILE A 198 -22.32 -1.55 7.81
C ILE A 198 -21.94 -0.99 6.43
N ILE A 199 -22.65 -1.36 5.37
CA ILE A 199 -22.37 -0.83 4.02
C ILE A 199 -22.66 0.68 3.96
N LEU A 200 -23.75 1.15 4.58
CA LEU A 200 -24.07 2.58 4.63
C LEU A 200 -23.01 3.36 5.43
N ILE A 201 -22.58 2.85 6.59
CA ILE A 201 -21.50 3.44 7.38
C ILE A 201 -20.22 3.50 6.55
N TYR A 202 -19.88 2.42 5.84
CA TYR A 202 -18.74 2.37 4.94
C TYR A 202 -18.82 3.44 3.85
N ILE A 203 -19.95 3.56 3.16
CA ILE A 203 -20.16 4.57 2.11
C ILE A 203 -20.02 6.00 2.68
N LEU A 204 -20.59 6.26 3.85
CA LEU A 204 -20.48 7.57 4.50
C LEU A 204 -19.05 7.90 4.93
N LEU A 205 -18.32 6.91 5.48
CA LEU A 205 -16.91 7.07 5.84
C LEU A 205 -16.04 7.30 4.60
N TYR A 206 -16.28 6.54 3.53
CA TYR A 206 -15.58 6.72 2.26
C TYR A 206 -15.84 8.12 1.68
N ALA A 207 -17.10 8.53 1.59
CA ALA A 207 -17.47 9.84 1.08
C ALA A 207 -16.89 10.98 1.94
N GLY A 208 -16.92 10.83 3.26
CA GLY A 208 -16.28 11.75 4.20
C GLY A 208 -14.77 11.86 3.95
N GLY A 209 -14.08 10.72 3.83
CA GLY A 209 -12.66 10.67 3.47
C GLY A 209 -12.36 11.35 2.13
N ALA A 210 -13.16 11.08 1.10
CA ALA A 210 -13.03 11.71 -0.22
C ALA A 210 -13.22 13.24 -0.15
N THR A 211 -14.21 13.73 0.60
CA THR A 211 -14.41 15.18 0.78
C THR A 211 -13.25 15.84 1.50
N ILE A 212 -12.64 15.16 2.47
CA ILE A 212 -11.46 15.64 3.19
C ILE A 212 -10.27 15.76 2.23
N VAL A 213 -10.05 14.76 1.37
CA VAL A 213 -8.98 14.78 0.36
C VAL A 213 -9.13 15.97 -0.60
N LEU A 214 -10.37 16.36 -0.92
CA LEU A 214 -10.65 17.51 -1.79
C LEU A 214 -10.58 18.86 -1.08
N ALA A 215 -10.74 18.91 0.25
CA ALA A 215 -10.74 20.14 1.03
C ALA A 215 -9.30 20.49 1.47
N THR A 216 -8.62 21.34 0.68
CA THR A 216 -7.17 21.60 0.80
C THR A 216 -6.73 22.32 2.08
N ASP A 217 -7.61 23.05 2.75
CA ASP A 217 -7.19 24.06 3.73
C ASP A 217 -7.10 23.53 5.18
N PHE A 218 -7.64 22.33 5.45
CA PHE A 218 -7.62 21.69 6.78
C PHE A 218 -6.75 20.43 6.86
N LEU A 219 -5.91 20.21 5.84
CA LEU A 219 -5.34 18.91 5.52
C LEU A 219 -4.31 18.40 6.54
N ASP A 220 -3.45 19.24 7.10
CA ASP A 220 -2.29 18.72 7.83
C ASP A 220 -2.67 18.04 9.15
N PHE A 221 -3.56 18.65 9.94
CA PHE A 221 -4.05 18.08 11.19
C PHE A 221 -4.86 16.81 10.94
N ILE A 222 -5.78 16.84 9.97
CA ILE A 222 -6.63 15.70 9.66
C ILE A 222 -5.80 14.54 9.10
N ARG A 223 -4.85 14.82 8.20
CA ARG A 223 -3.90 13.82 7.68
C ARG A 223 -3.10 13.19 8.81
N TYR A 224 -2.58 13.99 9.74
CA TYR A 224 -1.84 13.47 10.88
C TYR A 224 -2.71 12.58 11.78
N LEU A 225 -3.96 12.99 12.03
CA LEU A 225 -4.93 12.19 12.77
C LEU A 225 -5.22 10.86 12.07
N PHE A 226 -5.42 10.86 10.74
CA PHE A 226 -5.61 9.63 9.96
C PHE A 226 -4.41 8.71 10.05
N ILE A 227 -3.18 9.24 9.97
CA ILE A 227 -1.96 8.44 10.13
C ILE A 227 -1.94 7.78 11.51
N ILE A 228 -2.24 8.52 12.59
CA ILE A 228 -2.30 7.95 13.95
C ILE A 228 -3.36 6.84 14.04
N ILE A 229 -4.55 7.09 13.51
CA ILE A 229 -5.65 6.11 13.53
C ILE A 229 -5.24 4.86 12.72
N ALA A 230 -4.67 5.02 11.53
CA ALA A 230 -4.24 3.91 10.70
C ALA A 230 -3.08 3.12 11.37
N CYS A 231 -2.11 3.79 11.98
CA CYS A 231 -1.05 3.14 12.76
C CYS A 231 -1.60 2.35 13.95
N THR A 232 -2.53 2.93 14.71
CA THR A 232 -3.09 2.28 15.91
C THR A 232 -3.95 1.08 15.54
N ILE A 233 -4.82 1.19 14.53
CA ILE A 233 -5.58 0.03 14.06
C ILE A 233 -4.65 -0.99 13.39
N GLY A 234 -3.61 -0.54 12.70
CA GLY A 234 -2.62 -1.41 12.05
C GLY A 234 -1.81 -2.25 13.04
N THR A 235 -1.38 -1.66 14.16
CA THR A 235 -0.71 -2.40 15.23
C THR A 235 -1.62 -3.43 15.89
N LEU A 236 -2.89 -3.10 16.10
CA LEU A 236 -3.91 -4.06 16.54
C LEU A 236 -4.13 -5.17 15.52
N ALA A 237 -4.11 -4.85 14.22
CA ALA A 237 -4.22 -5.85 13.16
C ALA A 237 -3.03 -6.82 13.17
N ILE A 238 -1.81 -6.33 13.33
CA ILE A 238 -0.62 -7.18 13.47
C ILE A 238 -0.73 -8.08 14.69
N PHE A 239 -1.12 -7.53 15.85
CA PHE A 239 -1.34 -8.30 17.07
C PHE A 239 -2.33 -9.45 16.85
N PHE A 240 -3.42 -9.18 16.13
CA PHE A 240 -4.40 -10.19 15.77
C PHE A 240 -3.82 -11.27 14.85
N VAL A 241 -3.13 -10.87 13.79
CA VAL A 241 -2.54 -11.79 12.81
C VAL A 241 -1.46 -12.68 13.45
N SER A 242 -0.59 -12.12 14.29
CA SER A 242 0.42 -12.91 15.01
C SER A 242 -0.22 -13.88 15.99
N SER A 243 -1.33 -13.49 16.63
CA SER A 243 -2.09 -14.37 17.54
C SER A 243 -2.70 -15.55 16.77
N GLU A 244 -3.32 -15.27 15.62
CA GLU A 244 -3.85 -16.30 14.72
C GLU A 244 -2.77 -17.25 14.22
N LEU A 245 -1.60 -16.72 13.82
CA LEU A 245 -0.48 -17.51 13.34
C LEU A 245 0.07 -18.44 14.45
N ALA A 246 0.21 -17.92 15.66
CA ALA A 246 0.64 -18.70 16.82
C ALA A 246 -0.34 -19.85 17.15
N CYS A 247 -1.65 -19.62 17.02
CA CYS A 247 -2.66 -20.66 17.16
C CYS A 247 -2.61 -21.71 16.03
N LEU A 248 -2.25 -21.31 14.82
CA LEU A 248 -2.13 -22.20 13.67
C LEU A 248 -0.91 -23.13 13.77
N MET A 249 0.20 -22.63 14.34
CA MET A 249 1.43 -23.40 14.57
C MET A 249 1.34 -24.39 15.74
N LYS A 250 0.27 -25.21 15.79
CA LYS A 250 -0.07 -26.20 16.83
C LYS A 250 1.07 -27.07 17.37
N ALA A 251 2.20 -27.15 16.66
CA ALA A 251 3.38 -27.95 16.98
C ALA A 251 4.12 -27.51 18.26
N ASN A 252 3.99 -26.26 18.74
CA ASN A 252 4.81 -25.79 19.86
C ASN A 252 3.95 -25.37 21.08
N SER A 253 3.90 -26.22 22.11
CA SER A 253 3.11 -26.00 23.33
C SER A 253 3.51 -24.72 24.07
N PHE A 254 4.79 -24.34 23.99
CA PHE A 254 5.32 -23.11 24.56
C PHE A 254 4.74 -21.86 23.89
N LEU A 255 4.79 -21.78 22.56
CA LEU A 255 4.24 -20.64 21.80
C LEU A 255 2.74 -20.47 22.06
N ARG A 256 2.00 -21.57 22.20
CA ARG A 256 0.57 -21.53 22.51
C ARG A 256 0.28 -20.98 23.92
N LYS A 257 1.16 -21.18 24.90
CA LYS A 257 0.97 -20.67 26.27
C LYS A 257 1.23 -19.15 26.35
N TYR A 258 2.17 -18.65 25.55
CA TYR A 258 2.62 -17.26 25.61
C TYR A 258 2.28 -16.43 24.34
N TYR A 259 1.32 -16.89 23.53
CA TYR A 259 1.03 -16.28 22.23
C TYR A 259 0.62 -14.80 22.32
N ILE A 260 -0.08 -14.40 23.38
CA ILE A 260 -0.49 -13.00 23.60
C ILE A 260 0.75 -12.12 23.78
N VAL A 261 1.68 -12.54 24.66
CA VAL A 261 2.92 -11.79 24.92
C VAL A 261 3.76 -11.69 23.66
N PHE A 262 3.94 -12.80 22.94
CA PHE A 262 4.68 -12.82 21.68
C PHE A 262 4.05 -11.91 20.62
N SER A 263 2.72 -11.92 20.51
CA SER A 263 1.97 -11.07 19.58
C SER A 263 2.07 -9.59 19.94
N SER A 264 2.03 -9.25 21.22
CA SER A 264 2.24 -7.88 21.70
C SER A 264 3.66 -7.40 21.38
N ILE A 265 4.68 -8.24 21.57
CA ILE A 265 6.06 -7.90 21.25
C ILE A 265 6.21 -7.66 19.74
N ILE A 266 5.69 -8.55 18.88
CA ILE A 266 5.76 -8.38 17.42
C ILE A 266 5.05 -7.11 16.96
N SER A 267 3.82 -6.88 17.44
CA SER A 267 3.04 -5.70 17.05
C SER A 267 3.71 -4.39 17.46
N LEU A 268 4.34 -4.33 18.63
CA LEU A 268 5.12 -3.17 19.06
C LEU A 268 6.42 -3.00 18.26
N LEU A 269 7.13 -4.10 17.98
CA LEU A 269 8.36 -4.10 17.16
C LEU A 269 8.13 -3.64 15.73
N ILE A 270 6.94 -3.82 15.17
CA ILE A 270 6.59 -3.31 13.83
C ILE A 270 5.97 -1.91 13.92
N GLY A 271 5.06 -1.70 14.87
CA GLY A 271 4.29 -0.47 15.02
C GLY A 271 5.12 0.75 15.39
N ILE A 272 6.01 0.61 16.38
CA ILE A 272 6.81 1.73 16.88
C ILE A 272 7.79 2.22 15.81
N PRO A 273 8.59 1.35 15.14
CA PRO A 273 9.46 1.81 14.05
C PRO A 273 8.68 2.41 12.89
N TYR A 274 7.50 1.89 12.55
CA TYR A 274 6.67 2.50 11.51
C TYR A 274 6.23 3.92 11.89
N TYR A 275 5.84 4.16 13.14
CA TYR A 275 5.43 5.48 13.61
C TYR A 275 6.52 6.54 13.42
N PHE A 276 7.79 6.20 13.71
CA PHE A 276 8.91 7.14 13.61
C PHE A 276 9.50 7.23 12.19
N TYR A 277 9.82 6.10 11.57
CA TYR A 277 10.58 6.09 10.31
C TYR A 277 9.68 6.03 9.08
N LYS A 278 8.49 5.45 9.20
CA LYS A 278 7.53 5.19 8.10
C LYS A 278 8.18 4.53 6.87
N PRO A 279 8.90 3.41 7.02
CA PRO A 279 9.44 2.69 5.87
C PRO A 279 8.31 1.96 5.13
N TRP A 280 8.43 1.87 3.80
CA TRP A 280 7.41 1.28 2.93
C TRP A 280 7.12 -0.18 3.26
N TYR A 281 8.15 -0.99 3.53
CA TYR A 281 7.97 -2.42 3.79
C TYR A 281 7.21 -2.70 5.11
N LEU A 282 7.34 -1.84 6.12
CA LEU A 282 6.51 -1.94 7.33
C LEU A 282 5.08 -1.48 7.04
N SER A 283 4.91 -0.47 6.18
CA SER A 283 3.59 -0.06 5.67
C SER A 283 2.87 -1.25 5.04
N ASP A 284 3.56 -1.99 4.16
CA ASP A 284 3.02 -3.18 3.50
C ASP A 284 2.65 -4.29 4.49
N ILE A 285 3.51 -4.58 5.47
CA ILE A 285 3.21 -5.58 6.51
C ILE A 285 1.94 -5.18 7.28
N ILE A 286 1.79 -3.90 7.63
CA ILE A 286 0.60 -3.39 8.31
C ILE A 286 -0.63 -3.49 7.38
N SER A 287 -0.52 -3.05 6.14
CA SER A 287 -1.58 -3.13 5.12
C SER A 287 -2.03 -4.58 4.90
N LEU A 288 -1.10 -5.53 4.79
CA LEU A 288 -1.43 -6.95 4.69
C LEU A 288 -2.15 -7.45 5.95
N ALA A 289 -1.70 -7.04 7.13
CA ALA A 289 -2.37 -7.41 8.38
C ALA A 289 -3.81 -6.86 8.45
N PHE A 290 -4.04 -5.64 7.94
CA PHE A 290 -5.38 -5.08 7.77
C PHE A 290 -6.24 -5.89 6.81
N ILE A 291 -5.72 -6.32 5.64
CA ILE A 291 -6.46 -7.18 4.71
C ILE A 291 -6.87 -8.47 5.40
N VAL A 292 -5.96 -9.12 6.13
CA VAL A 292 -6.26 -10.33 6.90
C VAL A 292 -7.36 -10.08 7.93
N LEU A 293 -7.26 -8.97 8.67
CA LEU A 293 -8.25 -8.57 9.65
C LEU A 293 -9.62 -8.37 8.98
N ILE A 294 -9.70 -7.62 7.89
CA ILE A 294 -10.96 -7.36 7.19
C ILE A 294 -11.59 -8.66 6.69
N VAL A 295 -10.82 -9.50 5.99
CA VAL A 295 -11.31 -10.76 5.40
C VAL A 295 -11.76 -11.78 6.45
N LYS A 296 -11.15 -11.77 7.64
CA LYS A 296 -11.54 -12.64 8.77
C LYS A 296 -12.69 -12.08 9.60
N PHE A 297 -12.65 -10.80 9.95
CA PHE A 297 -13.66 -10.18 10.83
C PHE A 297 -14.95 -9.87 10.10
N PHE A 298 -14.90 -9.50 8.82
CA PHE A 298 -16.13 -9.19 8.09
C PHE A 298 -16.51 -10.36 7.19
N ARG A 299 -17.81 -10.66 7.18
CA ARG A 299 -18.37 -11.74 6.40
C ARG A 299 -19.54 -11.26 5.57
N LEU A 300 -19.43 -11.46 4.27
CA LEU A 300 -20.60 -11.35 3.40
C LEU A 300 -21.55 -12.51 3.69
N LYS A 301 -22.82 -12.19 3.92
CA LYS A 301 -23.87 -13.18 4.15
C LYS A 301 -24.22 -13.86 2.83
N ASN A 302 -24.53 -13.04 1.83
CA ASN A 302 -25.06 -13.46 0.53
C ASN A 302 -24.42 -12.64 -0.60
N PHE A 303 -24.56 -13.13 -1.83
CA PHE A 303 -24.05 -12.42 -3.01
C PHE A 303 -24.76 -11.08 -3.27
N LYS A 304 -26.02 -10.92 -2.82
CA LYS A 304 -26.73 -9.63 -2.86
C LYS A 304 -25.96 -8.50 -2.14
N PHE A 305 -25.50 -8.76 -0.91
CA PHE A 305 -24.76 -7.76 -0.14
C PHE A 305 -23.38 -7.50 -0.73
N ALA A 306 -22.74 -8.53 -1.28
CA ALA A 306 -21.48 -8.40 -2.01
C ALA A 306 -21.63 -7.48 -3.22
N SER A 307 -22.67 -7.72 -4.03
CA SER A 307 -22.99 -6.92 -5.21
C SER A 307 -23.26 -5.47 -4.84
N PHE A 308 -24.06 -5.22 -3.79
CA PHE A 308 -24.34 -3.86 -3.33
C PHE A 308 -23.06 -3.13 -2.89
N LEU A 309 -22.24 -3.76 -2.05
CA LEU A 309 -20.96 -3.18 -1.60
C LEU A 309 -20.02 -2.86 -2.77
N MET A 310 -19.88 -3.79 -3.73
CA MET A 310 -18.98 -3.61 -4.87
C MET A 310 -19.51 -2.56 -5.86
N ILE A 311 -20.80 -2.57 -6.20
CA ILE A 311 -21.39 -1.54 -7.08
C ILE A 311 -21.26 -0.15 -6.46
N SER A 312 -21.52 -0.01 -5.15
CA SER A 312 -21.33 1.27 -4.46
C SER A 312 -19.89 1.77 -4.52
N ASN A 313 -18.91 0.88 -4.36
CA ASN A 313 -17.50 1.24 -4.50
C ASN A 313 -17.13 1.67 -5.92
N VAL A 314 -17.57 0.95 -6.95
CA VAL A 314 -17.32 1.34 -8.36
C VAL A 314 -17.86 2.74 -8.62
N LEU A 315 -19.08 3.03 -8.15
CA LEU A 315 -19.69 4.36 -8.30
C LEU A 315 -18.87 5.42 -7.56
N LEU A 316 -18.50 5.18 -6.30
CA LEU A 316 -17.71 6.12 -5.51
C LEU A 316 -16.34 6.39 -6.15
N ASP A 317 -15.57 5.36 -6.47
CA ASP A 317 -14.25 5.49 -7.10
C ASP A 317 -14.35 6.19 -8.45
N SER A 318 -15.35 5.86 -9.28
CA SER A 318 -15.56 6.50 -10.58
C SER A 318 -15.91 7.98 -10.42
N THR A 319 -16.79 8.33 -9.49
CA THR A 319 -17.16 9.72 -9.22
C THR A 319 -15.97 10.52 -8.70
N LEU A 320 -15.17 9.95 -7.79
CA LEU A 320 -13.99 10.60 -7.24
C LEU A 320 -12.92 10.81 -8.32
N ALA A 321 -12.67 9.80 -9.16
CA ALA A 321 -11.74 9.90 -10.28
C ALA A 321 -12.16 10.98 -11.28
N LEU A 322 -13.45 11.07 -11.60
CA LEU A 322 -13.99 12.14 -12.45
C LEU A 322 -13.84 13.52 -11.81
N ILE A 323 -14.17 13.67 -10.53
CA ILE A 323 -14.03 14.95 -9.82
C ILE A 323 -12.56 15.38 -9.81
N ILE A 324 -11.64 14.49 -9.43
CA ILE A 324 -10.21 14.80 -9.40
C ILE A 324 -9.72 15.16 -10.80
N HIS A 325 -10.14 14.44 -11.85
CA HIS A 325 -9.76 14.74 -13.23
C HIS A 325 -10.13 16.17 -13.66
N TYR A 326 -11.30 16.68 -13.26
CA TYR A 326 -11.73 18.03 -13.63
C TYR A 326 -11.26 19.12 -12.67
N THR A 327 -10.91 18.79 -11.43
CA THR A 327 -10.54 19.78 -10.39
C THR A 327 -9.05 19.90 -10.16
N GLN A 328 -8.28 18.83 -10.39
CA GLN A 328 -6.86 18.75 -10.11
C GLN A 328 -6.05 18.55 -11.38
N VAL A 329 -4.86 19.13 -11.43
CA VAL A 329 -3.90 18.92 -12.53
C VAL A 329 -3.30 17.51 -12.41
N GLU A 330 -3.10 17.02 -11.20
CA GLU A 330 -2.50 15.71 -10.95
C GLU A 330 -3.43 14.55 -11.30
N SER A 331 -2.84 13.38 -11.52
CA SER A 331 -3.63 12.16 -11.77
C SER A 331 -4.31 11.67 -10.49
N TYR A 332 -5.48 11.00 -10.62
CA TYR A 332 -6.18 10.36 -9.50
C TYR A 332 -5.24 9.59 -8.58
N ASN A 333 -4.35 8.76 -9.14
CA ASN A 333 -3.44 7.98 -8.33
C ASN A 333 -2.41 8.84 -7.57
N THR A 334 -1.89 9.87 -8.21
CA THR A 334 -0.91 10.78 -7.60
C THR A 334 -1.55 11.56 -6.46
N THR A 335 -2.75 12.09 -6.67
CA THR A 335 -3.51 12.85 -5.67
C THR A 335 -3.85 11.99 -4.46
N VAL A 336 -4.38 10.79 -4.69
CA VAL A 336 -4.71 9.86 -3.60
C VAL A 336 -3.47 9.52 -2.79
N LEU A 337 -2.36 9.13 -3.44
CA LEU A 337 -1.11 8.80 -2.77
C LEU A 337 -0.55 9.99 -1.96
N GLN A 338 -0.62 11.22 -2.51
CA GLN A 338 -0.10 12.41 -1.82
C GLN A 338 -0.82 12.68 -0.50
N PHE A 339 -2.14 12.46 -0.45
CA PHE A 339 -2.95 12.75 0.73
C PHE A 339 -3.13 11.56 1.66
N LEU A 340 -3.10 10.33 1.13
CA LEU A 340 -3.39 9.09 1.86
C LEU A 340 -2.17 8.15 1.94
N ASN A 341 -0.94 8.67 1.86
CA ASN A 341 0.28 7.88 2.14
C ASN A 341 0.35 7.43 3.61
N CYS A 342 -0.39 6.36 3.90
CA CYS A 342 -0.60 5.77 5.20
C CYS A 342 -0.62 4.23 5.01
N PRO A 343 -0.66 3.42 6.09
CA PRO A 343 -0.57 1.96 5.99
C PRO A 343 -1.92 1.35 5.57
N LEU A 344 -2.49 1.88 4.49
CA LEU A 344 -3.70 1.44 3.79
C LEU A 344 -3.44 1.21 2.30
N GLU A 345 -2.16 1.18 1.92
CA GLU A 345 -1.69 0.94 0.56
C GLU A 345 -0.59 -0.10 0.61
N LEU A 346 -0.53 -0.94 -0.42
CA LEU A 346 0.61 -1.80 -0.69
C LEU A 346 1.51 -1.07 -1.68
N GLN A 347 2.78 -0.95 -1.39
CA GLN A 347 3.73 -0.12 -2.12
C GLN A 347 4.97 -0.92 -2.48
N LEU A 348 5.33 -0.97 -3.76
CA LEU A 348 6.57 -1.60 -4.22
C LEU A 348 7.43 -0.56 -4.94
N PRO A 349 8.73 -0.43 -4.64
CA PRO A 349 9.69 0.28 -5.48
C PRO A 349 9.44 0.05 -6.97
N LEU A 350 9.46 1.12 -7.75
CA LEU A 350 9.55 0.96 -9.19
C LEU A 350 10.90 0.32 -9.55
N ILE A 351 10.87 -0.61 -10.49
CA ILE A 351 12.08 -1.28 -11.00
C ILE A 351 12.76 -0.39 -12.05
N SER A 352 11.96 0.38 -12.80
CA SER A 352 12.38 1.39 -13.76
C SER A 352 11.99 2.78 -13.26
N LEU A 353 12.90 3.74 -13.43
CA LEU A 353 12.66 5.13 -13.03
C LEU A 353 11.52 5.71 -13.88
N GLN A 354 10.52 6.30 -13.23
CA GLN A 354 9.39 6.96 -13.90
C GLN A 354 9.27 8.41 -13.42
N PHE A 355 8.85 9.29 -14.30
CA PHE A 355 8.64 10.69 -13.94
C PHE A 355 7.55 10.84 -12.88
N ASN A 356 7.89 11.54 -11.80
CA ASN A 356 7.00 11.86 -10.68
C ASN A 356 6.34 10.64 -10.01
N LYS A 357 6.98 9.46 -10.08
CA LYS A 357 6.55 8.24 -9.40
C LYS A 357 7.77 7.50 -8.89
N ASN A 358 7.70 7.03 -7.64
CA ASN A 358 8.77 6.25 -7.01
C ASN A 358 8.36 4.81 -6.69
N CYS A 359 7.07 4.58 -6.49
CA CYS A 359 6.53 3.26 -6.19
C CYS A 359 5.26 2.99 -6.99
N ALA A 360 5.12 1.74 -7.41
CA ALA A 360 3.81 1.20 -7.73
C ALA A 360 3.04 1.00 -6.42
N TRP A 361 1.75 1.27 -6.45
CA TRP A 361 0.91 1.07 -5.29
C TRP A 361 -0.45 0.55 -5.66
N ILE A 362 -1.07 -0.15 -4.71
CA ILE A 362 -2.42 -0.69 -4.80
C ILE A 362 -3.15 -0.35 -3.51
N SER A 363 -4.42 0.06 -3.62
CA SER A 363 -5.23 0.33 -2.45
C SER A 363 -5.54 -0.95 -1.67
N LEU A 364 -5.49 -0.89 -0.35
CA LEU A 364 -5.91 -2.01 0.49
C LEU A 364 -7.36 -2.43 0.22
N PHE A 365 -8.25 -1.47 0.00
CA PHE A 365 -9.68 -1.75 -0.16
C PHE A 365 -10.01 -2.36 -1.53
N SER A 366 -9.25 -2.01 -2.58
CA SER A 366 -9.41 -2.62 -3.90
C SER A 366 -9.10 -4.12 -3.88
N GLN A 367 -8.31 -4.56 -2.91
CA GLN A 367 -7.88 -5.95 -2.71
C GLN A 367 -8.71 -6.67 -1.63
N ALA A 368 -9.05 -5.99 -0.53
CA ALA A 368 -9.82 -6.58 0.57
C ALA A 368 -11.27 -6.94 0.17
N VAL A 369 -11.94 -6.11 -0.63
CA VAL A 369 -13.34 -6.35 -1.04
C VAL A 369 -13.46 -7.56 -1.98
N PRO A 370 -12.63 -7.73 -3.03
CA PRO A 370 -12.55 -8.99 -3.76
C PRO A 370 -12.24 -10.18 -2.86
N GLY A 371 -11.36 -10.01 -1.87
CA GLY A 371 -11.07 -11.05 -0.88
C GLY A 371 -12.29 -11.49 -0.08
N LEU A 372 -13.17 -10.56 0.32
CA LEU A 372 -14.44 -10.86 0.98
C LEU A 372 -15.38 -11.66 0.07
N LEU A 373 -15.49 -11.28 -1.21
CA LEU A 373 -16.33 -12.00 -2.18
C LEU A 373 -15.75 -13.39 -2.48
N LEU A 374 -14.44 -13.51 -2.61
CA LEU A 374 -13.78 -14.80 -2.82
C LEU A 374 -13.95 -15.72 -1.59
N SER A 375 -13.91 -15.15 -0.39
CA SER A 375 -14.24 -15.84 0.87
C SER A 375 -15.68 -16.35 0.90
N LEU A 376 -16.63 -15.57 0.37
CA LEU A 376 -18.01 -16.02 0.17
C LEU A 376 -18.08 -17.20 -0.82
N ALA A 377 -17.42 -17.07 -1.98
CA ALA A 377 -17.38 -18.11 -3.01
C ALA A 377 -16.80 -19.43 -2.48
N TYR A 378 -15.67 -19.39 -1.76
CA TYR A 378 -15.08 -20.58 -1.14
C TYR A 378 -15.97 -21.23 -0.08
N ARG A 379 -16.71 -20.44 0.71
CA ARG A 379 -17.65 -20.99 1.69
C ARG A 379 -18.79 -21.74 1.01
N ILE A 380 -19.31 -21.21 -0.10
CA ILE A 380 -20.39 -21.84 -0.88
C ILE A 380 -19.88 -23.12 -1.53
N ASP A 381 -18.70 -23.07 -2.14
CA ASP A 381 -18.00 -24.24 -2.68
C ASP A 381 -17.86 -25.34 -1.62
N LYS A 382 -17.44 -24.99 -0.40
CA LYS A 382 -17.30 -25.94 0.70
C LYS A 382 -18.63 -26.58 1.12
N THR A 383 -19.71 -25.80 1.20
CA THR A 383 -21.05 -26.32 1.53
C THR A 383 -21.54 -27.29 0.46
N LYS A 384 -21.36 -26.93 -0.81
CA LYS A 384 -21.80 -27.74 -1.95
C LYS A 384 -20.82 -28.84 -2.35
N ARG A 385 -19.68 -28.96 -1.67
CA ARG A 385 -18.57 -29.87 -2.01
C ARG A 385 -18.09 -29.71 -3.47
N THR A 386 -18.05 -28.47 -3.94
CA THR A 386 -17.50 -28.10 -5.25
C THR A 386 -16.30 -27.17 -5.08
N PHE A 387 -15.60 -26.85 -6.17
CA PHE A 387 -14.47 -25.91 -6.17
C PHE A 387 -14.61 -24.87 -7.30
N THR A 388 -15.84 -24.65 -7.76
CA THR A 388 -16.04 -23.94 -9.02
C THR A 388 -16.11 -22.43 -8.80
N TYR A 389 -16.81 -21.97 -7.77
CA TYR A 389 -16.99 -20.54 -7.54
C TYR A 389 -15.70 -19.87 -7.07
N GLY A 390 -14.93 -20.52 -6.19
CA GLY A 390 -13.65 -20.04 -5.70
C GLY A 390 -12.59 -19.99 -6.81
N LEU A 391 -12.45 -21.07 -7.60
CA LEU A 391 -11.51 -21.09 -8.72
C LEU A 391 -11.87 -20.04 -9.78
N GLN A 392 -13.14 -19.94 -10.15
CA GLN A 392 -13.56 -18.98 -11.15
C GLN A 392 -13.42 -17.54 -10.65
N GLY A 393 -13.74 -17.26 -9.39
CA GLY A 393 -13.52 -15.95 -8.78
C GLY A 393 -12.04 -15.57 -8.76
N PHE A 394 -11.16 -16.52 -8.47
CA PHE A 394 -9.71 -16.29 -8.52
C PHE A 394 -9.22 -16.01 -9.95
N LEU A 395 -9.63 -16.82 -10.93
CA LEU A 395 -9.25 -16.61 -12.33
C LEU A 395 -9.80 -15.30 -12.88
N SER A 396 -11.03 -14.92 -12.51
CA SER A 396 -11.61 -13.67 -12.97
C SER A 396 -10.95 -12.45 -12.32
N LEU A 397 -10.47 -12.55 -11.09
CA LEU A 397 -9.64 -11.52 -10.46
C LEU A 397 -8.33 -11.32 -11.25
N ILE A 398 -7.59 -12.40 -11.56
CA ILE A 398 -6.35 -12.32 -12.38
C ILE A 398 -6.62 -11.66 -13.75
N ILE A 399 -7.69 -12.08 -14.44
CA ILE A 399 -8.05 -11.53 -15.75
C ILE A 399 -8.39 -10.04 -15.61
N ALA A 400 -9.14 -9.65 -14.59
CA ALA A 400 -9.53 -8.27 -14.39
C ALA A 400 -8.36 -7.36 -14.04
N GLU A 401 -7.45 -7.81 -13.18
CA GLU A 401 -6.20 -7.10 -12.86
C GLU A 401 -5.31 -6.95 -14.10
N GLY A 402 -5.19 -8.00 -14.93
CA GLY A 402 -4.47 -7.93 -16.20
C GLY A 402 -5.08 -6.91 -17.16
N LEU A 403 -6.42 -6.86 -17.28
CA LEU A 403 -7.11 -5.86 -18.09
C LEU A 403 -6.92 -4.44 -17.54
N TRP A 404 -6.93 -4.27 -16.22
CA TRP A 404 -6.65 -2.98 -15.60
C TRP A 404 -5.22 -2.52 -15.89
N VAL A 405 -4.22 -3.38 -15.75
CA VAL A 405 -2.83 -3.06 -16.11
C VAL A 405 -2.70 -2.68 -17.59
N LEU A 406 -3.37 -3.42 -18.49
CA LEU A 406 -3.40 -3.05 -19.91
C LEU A 406 -4.03 -1.67 -20.13
N ALA A 407 -5.10 -1.35 -19.40
CA ALA A 407 -5.76 -0.06 -19.49
C ALA A 407 -4.88 1.09 -18.94
N THR A 408 -4.17 0.88 -17.82
CA THR A 408 -3.26 1.90 -17.27
C THR A 408 -2.06 2.17 -18.16
N VAL A 409 -1.62 1.19 -18.95
CA VAL A 409 -0.56 1.37 -19.97
C VAL A 409 -1.10 2.01 -21.25
N SER A 410 -2.39 1.84 -21.55
CA SER A 410 -2.98 2.35 -22.80
C SER A 410 -3.54 3.77 -22.67
N VAL A 411 -3.92 4.17 -21.45
CA VAL A 411 -4.66 5.42 -21.20
C VAL A 411 -3.80 6.37 -20.36
N LYS A 412 -3.73 7.64 -20.79
CA LYS A 412 -2.96 8.70 -20.10
C LYS A 412 -3.50 9.03 -18.71
N HIS A 413 -4.79 8.77 -18.49
CA HIS A 413 -5.46 9.02 -17.22
C HIS A 413 -5.53 7.74 -16.42
N SER A 414 -5.23 7.85 -15.12
CA SER A 414 -5.37 6.72 -14.23
C SER A 414 -6.83 6.36 -14.08
N ILE A 415 -7.16 5.11 -14.38
CA ILE A 415 -8.49 4.54 -14.20
C ILE A 415 -8.47 3.74 -12.89
N PRO A 416 -9.45 3.95 -11.98
CA PRO A 416 -9.57 3.14 -10.78
C PRO A 416 -9.63 1.64 -11.09
N GLU A 417 -8.89 0.84 -10.33
CA GLU A 417 -8.84 -0.62 -10.46
C GLU A 417 -10.23 -1.27 -10.32
N THR A 418 -11.05 -0.74 -9.43
CA THR A 418 -12.38 -1.27 -9.10
C THR A 418 -13.33 -1.30 -10.28
N ILE A 419 -13.16 -0.41 -11.27
CA ILE A 419 -13.95 -0.36 -12.51
C ILE A 419 -13.77 -1.65 -13.33
N PHE A 420 -12.62 -2.30 -13.23
CA PHE A 420 -12.34 -3.56 -13.92
C PHE A 420 -12.62 -4.75 -13.01
N THR A 421 -12.01 -4.77 -11.83
CA THR A 421 -12.04 -5.93 -10.93
C THR A 421 -13.44 -6.27 -10.48
N TYR A 422 -14.26 -5.28 -10.12
CA TYR A 422 -15.54 -5.55 -9.49
C TYR A 422 -16.61 -6.04 -10.48
N PRO A 423 -16.83 -5.39 -11.63
CA PRO A 423 -17.80 -5.87 -12.61
C PRO A 423 -17.44 -7.24 -13.20
N ILE A 424 -16.15 -7.50 -13.44
CA ILE A 424 -15.71 -8.79 -13.99
C ILE A 424 -15.91 -9.91 -12.96
N LEU A 425 -15.54 -9.67 -11.69
CA LEU A 425 -15.71 -10.65 -10.62
C LEU A 425 -17.20 -10.95 -10.36
N LEU A 426 -18.05 -9.91 -10.27
CA LEU A 426 -19.49 -10.07 -10.12
C LEU A 426 -20.12 -10.75 -11.34
N GLY A 427 -19.77 -10.32 -12.54
CA GLY A 427 -20.31 -10.84 -13.80
C GLY A 427 -19.97 -12.31 -14.00
N THR A 428 -18.72 -12.70 -13.78
CA THR A 428 -18.28 -14.10 -13.94
C THR A 428 -18.97 -15.05 -12.95
N LEU A 429 -19.06 -14.68 -11.67
CA LEU A 429 -19.77 -15.49 -10.66
C LEU A 429 -21.29 -15.53 -10.91
N THR A 430 -21.87 -14.42 -11.38
CA THR A 430 -23.29 -14.37 -11.78
C THR A 430 -23.56 -15.28 -12.97
N LEU A 431 -22.77 -15.19 -14.03
CA LEU A 431 -22.92 -16.02 -15.23
C LEU A 431 -22.79 -17.51 -14.91
N ASN A 432 -21.85 -17.90 -14.06
CA ASN A 432 -21.70 -19.31 -13.68
C ASN A 432 -22.82 -19.80 -12.77
N SER A 433 -23.28 -18.99 -11.82
CA SER A 433 -24.43 -19.37 -10.99
C SER A 433 -25.72 -19.47 -11.81
N LEU A 434 -25.91 -18.61 -12.83
CA LEU A 434 -27.01 -18.72 -13.79
C LEU A 434 -26.89 -20.00 -14.63
N ARG A 435 -25.71 -20.30 -15.18
CA ARG A 435 -25.44 -21.52 -15.97
C ARG A 435 -25.76 -22.79 -15.17
N ARG A 436 -25.55 -22.76 -13.86
CA ARG A 436 -25.84 -23.89 -12.95
C ARG A 436 -27.27 -23.90 -12.42
N ALA A 437 -28.09 -22.92 -12.77
CA ALA A 437 -29.44 -22.70 -12.22
C ALA A 437 -29.44 -22.54 -10.68
N GLU A 438 -28.36 -21.98 -10.11
CA GLU A 438 -28.20 -21.80 -8.66
C GLU A 438 -28.26 -20.32 -8.23
N PHE A 439 -28.55 -19.41 -9.17
CA PHE A 439 -28.49 -17.96 -8.92
C PHE A 439 -29.35 -17.51 -7.75
N ASN A 440 -30.60 -17.97 -7.62
CA ASN A 440 -31.46 -17.57 -6.50
C ASN A 440 -30.86 -17.96 -5.15
N SER A 441 -30.38 -19.20 -5.03
CA SER A 441 -29.72 -19.70 -3.81
C SER A 441 -28.44 -18.92 -3.50
N PHE A 442 -27.67 -18.57 -4.53
CA PHE A 442 -26.44 -17.78 -4.42
C PHE A 442 -26.73 -16.31 -4.00
N TRP A 443 -27.77 -15.72 -4.58
CA TRP A 443 -28.20 -14.33 -4.36
C TRP A 443 -28.78 -14.10 -2.97
N PHE A 444 -29.67 -15.00 -2.52
CA PHE A 444 -30.39 -14.88 -1.25
C PHE A 444 -29.78 -15.66 -0.08
N GLY A 445 -28.77 -16.51 -0.34
CA GLY A 445 -28.02 -17.19 0.71
C GLY A 445 -28.67 -18.46 1.25
N ASP A 446 -29.49 -19.15 0.45
CA ASP A 446 -30.24 -20.33 0.89
C ASP A 446 -29.34 -21.52 1.29
N TYR A 447 -28.05 -21.47 0.99
CA TYR A 447 -27.06 -22.45 1.46
C TYR A 447 -26.71 -22.31 2.96
N LEU A 448 -27.11 -21.22 3.62
CA LEU A 448 -26.84 -21.00 5.05
C LEU A 448 -27.78 -21.80 5.96
N THR A 449 -28.93 -22.24 5.44
CA THR A 449 -29.94 -23.04 6.17
C THR A 449 -29.66 -24.54 6.12
N ASP A 450 -28.71 -24.99 5.29
CA ASP A 450 -28.36 -26.39 5.18
C ASP A 450 -27.51 -26.84 6.39
N GLN A 451 -27.86 -27.99 7.01
CA GLN A 451 -27.21 -28.51 8.23
C GLN A 451 -25.70 -28.76 8.03
N SER A 452 -25.27 -28.95 6.78
CA SER A 452 -23.87 -29.03 6.38
C SER A 452 -23.08 -27.75 6.68
N PHE A 453 -23.70 -26.57 6.54
CA PHE A 453 -23.12 -25.27 6.88
C PHE A 453 -22.94 -25.11 8.39
N GLN A 454 -23.87 -25.64 9.20
CA GLN A 454 -23.73 -25.66 10.66
C GLN A 454 -22.54 -26.52 11.10
N ARG A 455 -22.31 -27.69 10.47
CA ARG A 455 -21.10 -28.51 10.72
C ARG A 455 -19.81 -27.77 10.36
N LEU A 456 -19.81 -27.00 9.27
CA LEU A 456 -18.67 -26.15 8.87
C LEU A 456 -18.44 -24.94 9.79
N ARG A 457 -19.50 -24.46 10.46
CA ARG A 457 -19.47 -23.45 11.52
C ARG A 457 -18.89 -23.98 12.84
N GLY A 458 -18.80 -25.31 12.99
CA GLY A 458 -18.49 -25.96 14.27
C GLY A 458 -19.70 -26.12 15.18
N ASP A 459 -20.91 -25.92 14.67
CA ASP A 459 -22.16 -25.93 15.46
C ASP A 459 -22.62 -27.38 15.84
N SER A 460 -22.02 -28.44 15.30
CA SER A 460 -22.34 -29.83 15.70
C SER A 460 -21.36 -30.37 16.75
N LEU A 461 -21.47 -29.87 17.98
CA LEU A 461 -20.81 -30.47 19.16
C LEU A 461 -21.74 -31.37 19.97
N ILE A 462 -22.90 -31.75 19.43
CA ILE A 462 -23.84 -32.66 20.11
C ILE A 462 -23.75 -34.11 19.57
N ASP A 463 -23.18 -34.35 18.37
CA ASP A 463 -23.06 -35.71 17.81
C ASP A 463 -21.61 -36.22 17.67
N ALA A 464 -20.62 -35.45 18.11
CA ALA A 464 -19.33 -36.06 18.45
C ALA A 464 -19.48 -36.68 19.85
N LYS A 465 -20.21 -37.81 19.93
CA LYS A 465 -19.85 -38.85 20.89
C LYS A 465 -18.34 -38.97 20.75
N ALA A 466 -17.63 -38.75 21.86
CA ALA A 466 -16.21 -39.08 21.92
C ALA A 466 -16.05 -40.44 21.23
N PRO A 467 -15.04 -40.66 20.36
CA PRO A 467 -14.68 -42.03 20.08
C PRO A 467 -14.52 -42.67 21.46
N ASP A 468 -15.32 -43.69 21.74
CA ASP A 468 -15.09 -44.57 22.88
C ASP A 468 -13.68 -45.10 22.63
N LEU A 469 -12.72 -44.38 23.20
CA LEU A 469 -11.35 -44.76 23.32
C LEU A 469 -11.44 -45.94 24.28
N LEU A 470 -11.63 -47.11 23.67
CA LEU A 470 -11.38 -48.44 24.20
C LEU A 470 -9.92 -48.50 24.67
N PHE A 471 -9.60 -47.74 25.69
CA PHE A 471 -8.68 -48.19 26.72
C PHE A 471 -9.51 -49.06 27.65
N ASN A 472 -9.74 -50.31 27.22
CA ASN A 472 -9.78 -51.42 28.16
C ASN A 472 -8.44 -51.40 28.89
N VAL A 473 -8.34 -50.61 29.95
CA VAL A 473 -7.41 -50.91 31.02
C VAL A 473 -8.05 -52.08 31.73
N ASP A 474 -7.62 -53.28 31.35
CA ASP A 474 -7.93 -54.49 32.09
C ASP A 474 -7.62 -54.23 33.56
N ILE A 475 -8.68 -54.35 34.34
CA ILE A 475 -8.70 -54.33 35.78
C ILE A 475 -7.66 -55.34 36.26
N ILE A 476 -6.62 -54.84 36.92
CA ILE A 476 -5.69 -55.65 37.70
C ILE A 476 -6.55 -56.41 38.72
N PRO A 477 -6.56 -57.76 38.71
CA PRO A 477 -7.32 -58.50 39.70
C PRO A 477 -6.61 -58.39 41.06
N ASP A 478 -7.37 -57.96 42.07
CA ASP A 478 -7.02 -58.04 43.49
C ASP A 478 -6.53 -59.45 43.84
N SER A 479 -5.23 -59.59 44.09
CA SER A 479 -4.67 -60.79 44.70
C SER A 479 -5.07 -60.83 46.18
N LYS A 480 -6.01 -61.72 46.46
CA LYS A 480 -6.36 -62.23 47.79
C LYS A 480 -5.10 -62.52 48.61
N VAL A 481 -4.93 -61.81 49.72
CA VAL A 481 -4.15 -62.31 50.87
C VAL A 481 -5.12 -63.11 51.73
N GLN A 482 -4.90 -64.43 51.77
CA GLN A 482 -5.56 -65.35 52.71
C GLN A 482 -4.97 -65.22 54.12
N PRO A 483 -5.74 -65.58 55.16
CA PRO A 483 -5.27 -65.61 56.54
C PRO A 483 -4.43 -66.87 56.79
N THR A 484 -3.38 -66.72 57.58
CA THR A 484 -2.65 -67.82 58.21
C THR A 484 -3.44 -68.34 59.40
N ASP A 485 -3.89 -69.59 59.32
CA ASP A 485 -4.03 -70.50 60.46
C ASP A 485 -3.32 -71.81 60.09
N LEU A 486 -2.49 -72.28 61.02
CA LEU A 486 -1.67 -73.51 61.08
C LEU A 486 -0.32 -73.52 60.33
#